data_AF-D9WDQ0-F1
#
_entry.id   AF-D9WDQ0-F1
#
_cell.length_a   1.000
_cell.length_b   1.000
_cell.length_c   1.000
_cell.angle_alpha   90.00
_cell.angle_beta   90.00
_cell.angle_gamma   90.00
#
_symmetry.space_group_name_H-M   'P 1'
#
loop_
_entity.id
_entity.type
_entity.pdbx_description
1 polymer ?
#
loop_
_entity_poly.entity_id
_entity_poly.type
_entity_poly.pdbx_seq_one_letter_code
_entity_poly.pdbx_strand_id
1 'polypeptide(L)'
;MTWDTAARYADVAYVRATDAGAAGRIRDELRRRAAAYGRDPGALTVLAALAVDLGDGERAAEPAPAQGPLTALDGAPPLYRGGPVDLADLIAGWQDAGAVDGFHITPVVPRRDLERFVNGTVALLQHRGLFRTFYPGTTLREHLGLPRPANRYARAREAAL
;
A
#
# COMPACT_ATOMS: atom_id res chain seq x y z
N MET A 1 14.10 4.30 15.28
CA MET A 1 14.44 4.53 13.86
C MET A 1 13.61 5.72 13.39
N THR A 2 14.24 6.87 13.15
CA THR A 2 13.54 8.12 12.86
C THR A 2 13.11 8.17 11.39
N TRP A 3 11.81 8.34 11.13
CA TRP A 3 11.25 8.41 9.76
C TRP A 3 11.53 9.74 9.03
N ASP A 4 12.49 10.53 9.50
CA ASP A 4 12.73 11.90 9.05
C ASP A 4 13.19 11.96 7.58
N THR A 5 14.05 11.03 7.15
CA THR A 5 14.46 10.93 5.75
C THR A 5 13.28 10.64 4.83
N ALA A 6 12.41 9.71 5.22
CA ALA A 6 11.22 9.35 4.43
C ALA A 6 10.24 10.51 4.37
N ALA A 7 9.94 11.13 5.52
CA ALA A 7 9.08 12.30 5.60
C ALA A 7 9.59 13.46 4.73
N ARG A 8 10.91 13.68 4.69
CA ARG A 8 11.52 14.79 3.95
C ARG A 8 11.62 14.56 2.44
N TYR A 9 11.78 13.32 1.97
CA TYR A 9 12.14 13.08 0.57
C TYR A 9 11.31 12.04 -0.17
N ALA A 10 10.68 11.09 0.52
CA ALA A 10 10.02 9.98 -0.16
C ALA A 10 8.73 10.45 -0.85
N ASP A 11 8.50 10.02 -2.08
CA ASP A 11 7.16 10.08 -2.70
C ASP A 11 6.31 8.87 -2.27
N VAL A 12 6.96 7.72 -2.03
CA VAL A 12 6.32 6.48 -1.58
C VAL A 12 7.09 5.91 -0.38
N ALA A 13 6.39 5.54 0.68
CA ALA A 13 6.94 4.87 1.85
C ALA A 13 6.26 3.52 2.07
N TYR A 14 7.05 2.47 2.25
CA TYR A 14 6.53 1.15 2.62
C TYR A 14 6.60 0.99 4.13
N VAL A 15 5.48 0.61 4.73
CA VAL A 15 5.34 0.46 6.18
C VAL A 15 4.95 -0.96 6.52
N ARG A 16 5.40 -1.43 7.68
CA ARG A 16 5.05 -2.75 8.20
C ARG A 16 4.09 -2.56 9.36
N ALA A 17 2.90 -3.15 9.23
CA ALA A 17 1.85 -3.10 10.23
C ALA A 17 1.01 -4.38 10.14
N THR A 18 0.64 -4.94 11.28
CA THR A 18 -0.17 -6.16 11.37
C THR A 18 -1.67 -5.89 11.40
N ASP A 19 -2.08 -4.64 11.55
CA ASP A 19 -3.47 -4.21 11.61
C ASP A 19 -3.65 -2.79 11.04
N ALA A 20 -4.89 -2.51 10.61
CA ALA A 20 -5.25 -1.24 9.99
C ALA A 20 -5.03 -0.03 10.92
N GLY A 21 -5.27 -0.20 12.23
CA GLY A 21 -5.11 0.86 13.21
C GLY A 21 -3.64 1.28 13.38
N ALA A 22 -2.74 0.30 13.46
CA ALA A 22 -1.30 0.54 13.49
C ALA A 22 -0.82 1.19 12.20
N ALA A 23 -1.28 0.71 11.04
CA ALA A 23 -0.91 1.27 9.74
C ALA A 23 -1.35 2.75 9.61
N GLY A 24 -2.58 3.07 10.01
CA GLY A 24 -3.12 4.43 10.03
C GLY A 24 -2.28 5.37 10.90
N ARG A 25 -1.93 4.96 12.13
CA ARG A 25 -1.05 5.74 13.02
C ARG A 25 0.32 6.03 12.38
N ILE A 26 0.92 5.03 11.72
CA ILE A 26 2.20 5.21 11.03
C ILE A 26 2.07 6.19 9.87
N ARG A 27 1.02 6.06 9.06
CA ARG A 27 0.76 6.97 7.93
C ARG A 27 0.57 8.41 8.42
N ASP A 28 -0.25 8.61 9.44
CA ASP A 28 -0.57 9.94 9.95
C ASP A 28 0.68 10.60 10.58
N GLU A 29 1.56 9.81 11.23
CA GLU A 29 2.87 10.26 11.67
C GLU A 29 3.75 10.72 10.51
N LEU A 30 3.90 9.90 9.47
CA LEU A 30 4.71 10.20 8.29
C LEU A 30 4.23 11.48 7.60
N ARG A 31 2.91 11.62 7.42
CA ARG A 31 2.28 12.80 6.82
C ARG A 31 2.46 14.04 7.67
N ARG A 32 2.30 13.95 9.00
CA ARG A 32 2.55 15.07 9.90
C ARG A 32 4.00 15.55 9.84
N ARG A 33 4.97 14.63 9.76
CA ARG A 33 6.39 14.98 9.59
C ARG A 33 6.67 15.59 8.22
N ALA A 34 6.07 15.06 7.16
CA ALA A 34 6.20 15.65 5.82
C ALA A 34 5.70 17.10 5.80
N ALA A 35 4.57 17.38 6.47
CA ALA A 35 4.05 18.74 6.67
C ALA A 35 5.06 19.64 7.40
N ALA A 36 5.71 19.13 8.45
CA ALA A 36 6.73 19.87 9.21
C ALA A 36 7.97 20.22 8.35
N TYR A 37 8.22 19.50 7.25
CA TYR A 37 9.23 19.83 6.25
C TYR A 37 8.70 20.70 5.09
N GLY A 38 7.47 21.22 5.18
CA GLY A 38 6.86 22.08 4.17
C GLY A 38 6.38 21.33 2.92
N ARG A 39 6.21 20.01 2.99
CA ARG A 39 5.66 19.20 1.89
C ARG A 39 4.15 19.11 1.99
N ASP A 40 3.50 18.93 0.84
CA ASP A 40 2.12 18.45 0.80
C ASP A 40 2.06 17.02 1.37
N PRO A 41 1.34 16.78 2.49
CA PRO A 41 1.23 15.45 3.08
C PRO A 41 0.48 14.46 2.18
N GLY A 42 -0.40 14.94 1.31
CA GLY A 42 -1.13 14.10 0.34
C GLY A 42 -0.24 13.56 -0.77
N ALA A 43 0.92 14.19 -1.02
CA ALA A 43 1.91 13.73 -1.99
C ALA A 43 2.82 12.61 -1.47
N LEU A 44 2.70 12.23 -0.19
CA LEU A 44 3.39 11.07 0.39
C LEU A 44 2.44 9.87 0.40
N THR A 45 2.63 8.97 -0.55
CA THR A 45 1.93 7.69 -0.63
C THR A 45 2.50 6.70 0.38
N VAL A 46 1.66 6.10 1.22
CA VAL A 46 2.04 5.09 2.20
C VAL A 46 1.43 3.75 1.82
N LEU A 47 2.28 2.76 1.55
CA LEU A 47 1.85 1.40 1.22
C LEU A 47 2.16 0.44 2.38
N ALA A 48 1.20 -0.40 2.75
CA ALA A 48 1.47 -1.51 3.66
C ALA A 48 2.23 -2.62 2.92
N ALA A 49 3.39 -3.01 3.43
CA ALA A 49 4.13 -4.16 2.94
C ALA A 49 3.48 -5.45 3.48
N LEU A 50 3.13 -6.36 2.58
CA LEU A 50 2.42 -7.59 2.92
C LEU A 50 2.98 -8.77 2.11
N ALA A 51 3.49 -9.78 2.80
CA ALA A 51 3.77 -11.07 2.16
C ALA A 51 2.47 -11.87 2.05
N VAL A 52 2.30 -12.61 0.94
CA VAL A 52 1.08 -13.41 0.71
C VAL A 52 1.45 -14.85 0.32
N ASP A 53 0.81 -15.80 1.00
CA ASP A 53 0.81 -17.22 0.70
C ASP A 53 -0.64 -17.63 0.43
N LEU A 54 -1.01 -17.68 -0.85
CA LEU A 54 -2.41 -17.90 -1.25
C LEU A 54 -2.77 -19.39 -1.37
N GLY A 55 -1.86 -20.28 -0.94
CA GLY A 55 -2.08 -21.72 -0.83
C GLY A 55 -2.57 -22.40 -2.10
N ASP A 56 -2.90 -23.69 -1.96
CA ASP A 56 -3.83 -24.36 -2.86
C ASP A 56 -5.20 -24.20 -2.21
N GLY A 57 -6.10 -23.45 -2.83
CA GLY A 57 -7.43 -23.18 -2.28
C GLY A 57 -8.09 -24.47 -1.78
N GLU A 58 -8.79 -24.39 -0.65
CA GLU A 58 -9.39 -25.51 0.11
C GLU A 58 -8.58 -26.10 1.28
N ARG A 59 -7.85 -25.28 2.02
CA ARG A 59 -8.24 -25.28 3.44
C ARG A 59 -9.39 -24.31 3.52
N ALA A 60 -10.59 -24.81 3.82
CA ALA A 60 -11.59 -23.99 4.48
C ALA A 60 -10.79 -23.23 5.53
N ALA A 61 -10.61 -21.92 5.34
CA ALA A 61 -10.11 -21.11 6.41
C ALA A 61 -11.05 -21.47 7.56
N GLU A 62 -10.55 -22.14 8.61
CA GLU A 62 -11.22 -22.05 9.90
C GLU A 62 -11.57 -20.59 10.03
N PRO A 63 -12.86 -20.24 10.22
CA PRO A 63 -13.38 -18.90 9.94
C PRO A 63 -12.40 -17.93 10.55
N ALA A 64 -11.55 -17.39 9.67
CA ALA A 64 -10.50 -16.53 10.16
C ALA A 64 -11.32 -15.39 10.74
N PRO A 65 -11.02 -14.91 11.95
CA PRO A 65 -11.64 -13.69 12.41
C PRO A 65 -11.53 -12.68 11.27
N ALA A 66 -12.50 -11.76 11.11
CA ALA A 66 -12.60 -10.81 10.00
C ALA A 66 -11.34 -9.93 9.73
N GLN A 67 -10.24 -10.25 10.41
CA GLN A 67 -8.87 -9.80 10.36
C GLN A 67 -7.98 -11.06 10.59
N GLY A 68 -7.78 -11.93 9.59
CA GLY A 68 -6.91 -13.11 9.75
C GLY A 68 -5.52 -12.68 10.25
N PRO A 69 -4.90 -13.38 11.23
CA PRO A 69 -3.73 -12.84 11.93
C PRO A 69 -2.55 -12.72 10.96
N LEU A 70 -2.21 -11.48 10.61
CA LEU A 70 -0.96 -11.20 9.92
C LEU A 70 0.18 -11.65 10.83
N THR A 71 0.96 -12.63 10.36
CA THR A 71 2.08 -13.14 11.14
C THR A 71 3.27 -12.21 10.94
N ALA A 72 3.67 -11.51 12.00
CA ALA A 72 4.90 -10.74 12.00
C ALA A 72 6.10 -11.66 12.22
N LEU A 73 7.07 -11.59 11.30
CA LEU A 73 8.41 -12.14 11.51
C LEU A 73 9.40 -10.99 11.60
N ASP A 74 10.40 -11.11 12.46
CA ASP A 74 11.39 -10.06 12.68
C ASP A 74 12.05 -9.64 11.36
N GLY A 75 11.97 -8.35 11.06
CA GLY A 75 12.57 -7.80 9.84
C GLY A 75 11.87 -8.15 8.52
N ALA A 76 10.82 -8.97 8.54
CA ALA A 76 10.03 -9.33 7.35
C ALA A 76 8.73 -8.51 7.27
N PRO A 77 8.12 -8.36 6.07
CA PRO A 77 6.74 -7.91 5.99
C PRO A 77 5.81 -8.91 6.71
N PRO A 78 4.73 -8.43 7.34
CA PRO A 78 3.68 -9.30 7.85
C PRO A 78 3.19 -10.27 6.78
N LEU A 79 2.96 -11.52 7.16
CA LEU A 79 2.52 -12.59 6.27
C LEU A 79 1.01 -12.82 6.40
N TYR A 80 0.32 -12.72 5.27
CA TYR A 80 -1.04 -13.21 5.08
C TYR A 80 -1.00 -14.63 4.49
N ARG A 81 -1.72 -15.56 5.11
CA ARG A 81 -1.95 -16.90 4.58
C ARG A 81 -3.45 -17.16 4.54
N GLY A 82 -4.00 -17.43 3.37
CA GLY A 82 -5.44 -17.58 3.19
C GLY A 82 -5.88 -17.53 1.73
N GLY A 83 -7.19 -17.45 1.51
CA GLY A 83 -7.76 -17.41 0.17
C GLY A 83 -7.66 -16.03 -0.49
N PRO A 84 -7.71 -15.95 -1.83
CA PRO A 84 -7.70 -14.68 -2.54
C PRO A 84 -8.94 -13.81 -2.27
N VAL A 85 -10.08 -14.42 -1.91
CA VAL A 85 -11.32 -13.72 -1.54
C VAL A 85 -11.14 -12.98 -0.21
N ASP A 86 -10.74 -13.70 0.83
CA ASP A 86 -10.50 -13.14 2.16
C ASP A 86 -9.39 -12.08 2.16
N LEU A 87 -8.38 -12.20 1.27
CA LEU A 87 -7.38 -11.16 1.08
C LEU A 87 -8.00 -9.87 0.50
N ALA A 88 -8.95 -10.00 -0.45
CA ALA A 88 -9.64 -8.83 -1.00
C ALA A 88 -10.49 -8.13 0.06
N ASP A 89 -11.13 -8.90 0.95
CA ASP A 89 -11.88 -8.37 2.09
C ASP A 89 -10.98 -7.66 3.09
N LEU A 90 -9.79 -8.22 3.38
CA LEU A 90 -8.78 -7.57 4.23
C LEU A 90 -8.33 -6.23 3.62
N ILE A 91 -8.01 -6.21 2.33
CA ILE A 91 -7.57 -5.00 1.63
C ILE A 91 -8.69 -3.94 1.63
N ALA A 92 -9.93 -4.36 1.36
CA ALA A 92 -11.10 -3.47 1.38
C ALA A 92 -11.32 -2.87 2.78
N GLY A 93 -11.26 -3.68 3.84
CA GLY A 93 -11.41 -3.18 5.21
C GLY A 93 -10.36 -2.15 5.61
N TRP A 94 -9.11 -2.31 5.14
CA TRP A 94 -8.05 -1.31 5.37
C TRP A 94 -8.26 -0.03 4.55
N GLN A 95 -8.83 -0.14 3.35
CA GLN A 95 -9.16 1.01 2.51
C GLN A 95 -10.34 1.80 3.10
N ASP A 96 -11.40 1.12 3.55
CA ASP A 96 -12.57 1.72 4.21
C ASP A 96 -12.18 2.44 5.50
N ALA A 97 -11.28 1.84 6.29
CA ALA A 97 -10.72 2.47 7.49
C ALA A 97 -9.83 3.67 7.16
N GLY A 98 -9.48 3.88 5.89
CA GLY A 98 -8.46 4.80 5.46
C GLY A 98 -7.19 4.57 6.26
N ALA A 99 -6.61 3.36 6.22
CA ALA A 99 -5.40 3.02 6.96
C ALA A 99 -4.12 3.32 6.15
N VAL A 100 -4.15 3.05 4.85
CA VAL A 100 -3.03 3.20 3.91
C VAL A 100 -3.54 3.60 2.52
N ASP A 101 -2.64 4.08 1.67
CA ASP A 101 -2.97 4.46 0.28
C ASP A 101 -2.91 3.25 -0.67
N GLY A 102 -2.36 2.13 -0.22
CA GLY A 102 -2.33 0.87 -0.95
C GLY A 102 -1.42 -0.16 -0.31
N PHE A 103 -1.06 -1.18 -1.09
CA PHE A 103 -0.30 -2.33 -0.62
C PHE A 103 0.90 -2.63 -1.53
N HIS A 104 2.02 -3.01 -0.92
CA HIS A 104 3.15 -3.63 -1.59
C HIS A 104 3.10 -5.15 -1.30
N ILE A 105 2.65 -5.91 -2.29
CA ILE A 105 2.43 -7.36 -2.17
C ILE A 105 3.69 -8.13 -2.55
N THR A 106 4.12 -9.06 -1.69
CA THR A 106 5.25 -9.97 -1.95
C THR A 106 4.77 -11.42 -1.90
N PRO A 107 4.61 -12.08 -3.07
CA PRO A 107 4.23 -13.48 -3.11
C PRO A 107 5.29 -14.40 -2.50
N VAL A 108 4.90 -15.38 -1.67
CA VAL A 108 5.82 -16.38 -1.10
C VAL A 108 6.25 -17.40 -2.16
N VAL A 109 5.32 -17.83 -3.00
CA VAL A 109 5.54 -18.72 -4.16
C VAL A 109 5.05 -18.01 -5.42
N PRO A 110 5.88 -17.18 -6.09
CA PRO A 110 5.44 -16.30 -7.17
C PRO A 110 4.69 -16.99 -8.31
N ARG A 111 5.12 -18.21 -8.70
CA ARG A 111 4.47 -18.99 -9.77
C ARG A 111 3.01 -19.33 -9.48
N ARG A 112 2.65 -19.55 -8.22
CA ARG A 112 1.30 -19.93 -7.80
C ARG A 112 0.50 -18.72 -7.33
N ASP A 113 1.11 -17.95 -6.44
CA ASP A 113 0.43 -16.88 -5.72
C ASP A 113 0.08 -15.70 -6.63
N LEU A 114 0.90 -15.40 -7.64
CA LEU A 114 0.63 -14.29 -8.56
C LEU A 114 -0.61 -14.55 -9.41
N GLU A 115 -0.77 -15.76 -9.95
CA GLU A 115 -1.95 -16.13 -10.73
C GLU A 115 -3.23 -16.06 -9.88
N ARG A 116 -3.20 -16.61 -8.66
CA ARG A 116 -4.33 -16.56 -7.73
C ARG A 116 -4.65 -15.14 -7.27
N PHE A 117 -3.63 -14.31 -7.07
CA PHE A 117 -3.81 -12.91 -6.70
C PHE A 117 -4.48 -12.12 -7.82
N VAL A 118 -4.03 -12.27 -9.07
CA VAL A 118 -4.61 -11.57 -10.22
C VAL A 118 -6.03 -12.06 -10.51
N ASN A 119 -6.22 -13.38 -10.62
CA ASN A 119 -7.51 -13.96 -11.01
C ASN A 119 -8.56 -13.96 -9.90
N GLY A 120 -8.14 -13.85 -8.63
CA GLY A 120 -9.03 -13.81 -7.47
C GLY A 120 -9.08 -12.42 -6.83
N THR A 121 -8.02 -12.03 -6.12
CA THR A 121 -8.02 -10.80 -5.32
C THR A 121 -8.20 -9.54 -6.17
N VAL A 122 -7.40 -9.37 -7.22
CA VAL A 122 -7.46 -8.18 -8.09
C VAL A 122 -8.80 -8.12 -8.81
N ALA A 123 -9.30 -9.25 -9.35
CA ALA A 123 -10.59 -9.31 -10.01
C ALA A 123 -11.74 -8.87 -9.08
N LEU A 124 -11.75 -9.32 -7.83
CA LEU A 124 -12.74 -8.90 -6.83
C LEU A 124 -12.63 -7.42 -6.47
N LEU A 125 -11.40 -6.91 -6.28
CA LEU A 125 -11.19 -5.48 -5.99
C LEU A 125 -11.63 -4.60 -7.16
N GLN A 126 -11.39 -5.02 -8.41
CA GLN A 126 -11.89 -4.33 -9.60
C GLN A 126 -13.43 -4.35 -9.66
N HIS A 127 -14.05 -5.50 -9.40
CA HIS A 127 -15.51 -5.62 -9.37
C HIS A 127 -16.15 -4.69 -8.33
N ARG A 128 -15.48 -4.49 -7.19
CA ARG A 128 -15.90 -3.56 -6.13
C ARG A 128 -15.52 -2.09 -6.37
N GLY A 129 -14.85 -1.77 -7.48
CA GLY A 129 -14.37 -0.42 -7.77
C GLY A 129 -13.21 0.06 -6.88
N LEU A 130 -12.56 -0.85 -6.14
CA LEU A 130 -11.44 -0.58 -5.25
C LEU A 130 -10.07 -0.67 -5.95
N PHE A 131 -10.04 -1.17 -7.18
CA PHE A 131 -8.83 -1.23 -7.98
C PHE A 131 -9.11 -0.78 -9.41
N ARG A 132 -8.13 -0.10 -10.00
CA ARG A 132 -8.21 0.41 -11.37
C ARG A 132 -8.33 -0.74 -12.39
N THR A 133 -9.09 -0.49 -13.45
CA THR A 133 -9.24 -1.40 -14.61
C THR A 133 -8.37 -0.99 -15.80
N PHE A 134 -7.83 0.23 -15.78
CA PHE A 134 -6.87 0.74 -16.75
C PHE A 134 -5.81 1.60 -16.05
N TYR A 135 -4.69 1.82 -16.72
CA TYR A 135 -3.58 2.63 -16.19
C TYR A 135 -3.61 4.01 -16.83
N PRO A 136 -3.85 5.10 -16.06
CA PRO A 136 -3.82 6.45 -16.60
C PRO A 136 -2.38 6.93 -16.81
N GLY A 137 -2.09 7.54 -17.96
CA GLY A 137 -0.77 8.09 -18.25
C GLY A 137 0.27 7.05 -18.67
N THR A 138 1.49 7.51 -18.92
CA THR A 138 2.60 6.72 -19.49
C THR A 138 3.77 6.58 -18.52
N THR A 139 3.72 7.22 -17.36
CA THR A 139 4.78 7.20 -16.35
C THR A 139 4.35 6.53 -15.06
N LEU A 140 5.31 5.95 -14.34
CA LEU A 140 5.06 5.37 -13.01
C LEU A 140 4.43 6.38 -12.04
N ARG A 141 4.80 7.66 -12.17
CA ARG A 141 4.29 8.73 -11.33
C ARG A 141 2.78 8.94 -11.55
N GLU A 142 2.33 8.91 -12.81
CA GLU A 142 0.91 8.96 -13.16
C GLU A 142 0.16 7.71 -12.69
N HIS A 143 0.76 6.52 -12.81
CA HIS A 143 0.15 5.26 -12.34
C HIS A 143 -0.07 5.24 -10.82
N LEU A 144 0.76 5.98 -10.07
CA LEU A 144 0.67 6.15 -8.63
C LEU A 144 -0.13 7.39 -8.21
N GLY A 145 -0.65 8.18 -9.14
CA GLY A 145 -1.38 9.42 -8.84
C GLY A 145 -0.52 10.54 -8.23
N LEU A 146 0.79 10.46 -8.41
CA LEU A 146 1.74 11.39 -7.80
C LEU A 146 1.89 12.66 -8.66
N PRO A 147 1.98 13.86 -8.06
CA PRO A 147 2.18 15.09 -8.82
C PRO A 147 3.58 15.16 -9.42
N ARG A 148 3.69 15.69 -10.64
CA ARG A 148 5.00 15.92 -11.29
C ARG A 148 5.75 17.02 -10.52
N PRO A 149 6.99 16.76 -10.06
CA PRO A 149 7.73 17.75 -9.30
C PRO A 149 8.19 18.84 -10.27
N ALA A 150 7.88 20.09 -9.93
CA ALA A 150 8.38 21.24 -10.69
C ALA A 150 9.91 21.27 -10.64
N ASN A 151 10.53 21.59 -11.77
CA ASN A 151 11.97 21.77 -11.80
C ASN A 151 12.35 22.93 -10.86
N ARG A 152 13.28 22.69 -9.93
CA ARG A 152 13.77 23.71 -8.97
C ARG A 152 14.26 24.98 -9.65
N TYR A 153 14.81 24.87 -10.86
CA TYR A 153 15.29 25.99 -11.65
C TYR A 153 14.18 26.70 -12.43
N ALA A 154 13.05 26.03 -12.69
CA ALA A 154 11.88 26.69 -13.28
C ALA A 154 11.24 27.66 -12.28
N ARG A 155 11.11 27.24 -11.01
CA ARG A 155 10.60 28.11 -9.93
C ARG A 155 11.49 29.32 -9.65
N ALA A 156 12.81 29.16 -9.76
CA ALA A 156 13.75 30.26 -9.59
C ALA A 156 13.66 31.30 -10.73
N ARG A 157 13.30 30.90 -11.95
CA ARG A 157 13.09 31.83 -13.07
C ARG A 157 11.77 32.59 -12.95
N GLU A 158 10.72 31.98 -12.43
CA GLU A 158 9.43 32.65 -12.18
C GLU A 158 9.52 33.67 -11.05
N ALA A 159 10.28 33.40 -9.99
CA ALA A 159 10.48 34.33 -8.87
C ALA A 159 11.46 35.49 -9.17
N ALA A 160 12.19 35.41 -10.27
CA ALA A 160 13.13 36.44 -10.72
C ALA A 160 12.54 37.38 -11.79
N LEU A 161 11.26 37.17 -12.15
CA LEU A 161 10.43 38.02 -13.01
C LEU A 161 9.46 38.82 -12.15
#